data_AF-A0A8J4QTK4-F1
#
_entry.id   AF-A0A8J4QTK4-F1
#
_cell.length_a   1.000
_cell.length_b   1.000
_cell.length_c   1.000
_cell.angle_alpha   90.00
_cell.angle_beta   90.00
_cell.angle_gamma   90.00
#
_symmetry.space_group_name_H-M   'P 1'
#
loop_
_entity.id
_entity.type
_entity.pdbx_description
1 polymer ?
#
loop_
_entity_poly.entity_id
_entity_poly.type
_entity_poly.pdbx_seq_one_letter_code
_entity_poly.pdbx_strand_id
1 'polypeptide(L)'
;MANGDDDDAAIFPSAESLAGVSLSQAPILFFVCFHKALRAELSQLRRLAVAESESESESSHRCDVVVELRRRFEFLKLVCKYHCAAEDEIIFLALDVHVKNVACTYSLEHESVDGLFDSIFHCLDLLLEDNNNISNQFQELVCCICTIQTSICQHMLKEEEQVAIYFIIVKAAP
;
A
#
# COMPACT_ATOMS: atom_id res chain seq x y z
N MET A 1 46.47 30.33 -24.02
CA MET A 1 45.22 31.00 -24.43
C MET A 1 44.11 30.00 -24.23
N ALA A 2 43.12 30.38 -23.44
CA ALA A 2 41.99 29.57 -23.02
C ALA A 2 40.98 29.37 -24.16
N ASN A 3 40.24 28.26 -24.06
CA ASN A 3 38.83 28.03 -24.44
C ASN A 3 38.59 26.56 -24.08
N GLY A 4 37.71 26.17 -23.16
CA GLY A 4 36.40 26.74 -22.87
C GLY A 4 35.37 25.71 -23.31
N ASP A 5 35.34 24.57 -22.62
CA ASP A 5 34.23 23.61 -22.73
C ASP A 5 33.39 23.81 -21.46
N ASP A 6 32.25 24.45 -21.68
CA ASP A 6 31.22 24.70 -20.67
C ASP A 6 30.60 23.36 -20.27
N ASP A 7 30.93 22.91 -19.06
CA ASP A 7 30.17 21.90 -18.32
C ASP A 7 28.79 22.49 -18.02
N ASP A 8 27.81 22.21 -18.87
CA ASP A 8 26.38 22.44 -18.61
C ASP A 8 25.91 21.41 -17.56
N ALA A 9 26.38 21.61 -16.34
CA ALA A 9 25.93 20.87 -15.17
C ALA A 9 24.49 21.31 -14.87
N ALA A 10 23.53 20.57 -15.44
CA ALA A 10 22.11 20.67 -15.13
C ALA A 10 21.93 20.77 -13.60
N ILE A 11 21.56 21.97 -13.13
CA ILE A 11 21.24 22.24 -11.74
C ILE A 11 19.93 21.51 -11.45
N PHE A 12 20.05 20.26 -10.97
CA PHE A 12 18.91 19.58 -10.37
C PHE A 12 18.47 20.39 -9.16
N PRO A 13 17.19 20.81 -9.06
CA PRO A 13 16.71 21.51 -7.89
C PRO A 13 16.96 20.61 -6.68
N SER A 14 17.75 21.11 -5.73
CA SER A 14 17.98 20.44 -4.46
C SER A 14 16.62 20.17 -3.84
N ALA A 15 16.30 18.89 -3.61
CA ALA A 15 15.04 18.50 -3.00
C ALA A 15 14.94 19.18 -1.63
N GLU A 16 14.12 20.23 -1.54
CA GLU A 16 13.89 20.93 -0.28
C GLU A 16 13.40 19.92 0.75
N SER A 17 14.03 19.94 1.92
CA SER A 17 13.68 19.05 3.01
C SER A 17 12.24 19.35 3.45
N LEU A 18 11.34 18.37 3.27
CA LEU A 18 9.97 18.43 3.76
C LEU A 18 9.87 18.27 5.29
N ALA A 19 11.01 18.23 6.00
CA ALA A 19 11.04 18.13 7.45
C ALA A 19 10.39 19.36 8.10
N GLY A 20 9.20 19.17 8.68
CA GLY A 20 8.45 20.23 9.36
C GLY A 20 7.21 20.74 8.61
N VAL A 21 6.93 20.24 7.39
CA VAL A 21 5.68 20.56 6.68
C VAL A 21 4.51 19.89 7.40
N SER A 22 3.50 20.67 7.77
CA SER A 22 2.27 20.10 8.32
C SER A 22 1.57 19.24 7.27
N LEU A 23 1.23 18.00 7.61
CA LEU A 23 0.46 17.11 6.72
C LEU A 23 -0.89 17.73 6.33
N SER A 24 -1.47 18.57 7.19
CA SER A 24 -2.71 19.30 6.89
C SER A 24 -2.57 20.31 5.74
N GLN A 25 -1.34 20.69 5.38
CA GLN A 25 -1.03 21.62 4.29
C GLN A 25 -0.45 20.89 3.07
N ALA A 26 -0.19 19.59 3.18
CA ALA A 26 0.38 18.76 2.12
C ALA A 26 -0.38 17.42 2.00
N PRO A 27 -1.61 17.42 1.47
CA PRO A 27 -2.42 16.20 1.33
C PRO A 27 -1.69 15.08 0.56
N ILE A 28 -0.93 15.41 -0.48
CA ILE A 28 -0.15 14.41 -1.24
C ILE A 28 0.94 13.77 -0.36
N LEU A 29 1.60 14.55 0.50
CA LEU A 29 2.57 14.00 1.44
C LEU A 29 1.90 13.05 2.45
N PHE A 30 0.67 13.36 2.88
CA PHE A 30 -0.12 12.45 3.71
C PHE A 30 -0.35 11.10 3.02
N PHE A 31 -0.77 11.08 1.75
CA PHE A 31 -0.95 9.83 0.99
C PHE A 31 0.37 9.05 0.82
N VAL A 32 1.48 9.72 0.46
CA VAL A 32 2.79 9.05 0.34
C VAL A 32 3.25 8.46 1.68
N CYS A 33 3.06 9.17 2.79
CA CYS A 33 3.35 8.65 4.13
C CYS A 33 2.47 7.45 4.47
N PHE A 34 1.20 7.50 4.09
CA PHE A 34 0.24 6.44 4.29
C PHE A 34 0.59 5.18 3.47
N HIS A 35 0.99 5.31 2.21
CA HIS A 35 1.47 4.20 1.39
C HIS A 35 2.67 3.51 2.03
N LYS A 36 3.63 4.29 2.54
CA LYS A 36 4.80 3.76 3.26
C LYS A 36 4.39 2.96 4.50
N ALA A 37 3.41 3.46 5.27
CA ALA A 37 2.89 2.77 6.44
C ALA A 37 2.21 1.45 6.07
N LEU A 38 1.36 1.44 5.03
CA LEU A 38 0.68 0.24 4.55
C LEU A 38 1.65 -0.83 4.05
N ARG A 39 2.66 -0.46 3.26
CA ARG A 39 3.71 -1.38 2.79
C ARG A 39 4.50 -1.99 3.95
N ALA A 40 4.80 -1.18 4.98
CA ALA A 40 5.51 -1.63 6.18
C ALA A 40 4.66 -2.61 7.01
N GLU A 41 3.37 -2.31 7.18
CA GLU A 41 2.41 -3.16 7.90
C GLU A 41 2.26 -4.53 7.22
N LEU A 42 2.03 -4.56 5.91
CA LEU A 42 1.97 -5.80 5.12
C LEU A 42 3.25 -6.63 5.23
N SER A 43 4.41 -5.95 5.20
CA SER A 43 5.70 -6.62 5.37
C SER A 43 5.87 -7.23 6.76
N GLN A 44 5.32 -6.59 7.81
CA GLN A 44 5.32 -7.13 9.16
C GLN A 44 4.37 -8.32 9.29
N LEU A 45 3.15 -8.21 8.78
CA LEU A 45 2.15 -9.29 8.78
C LEU A 45 2.69 -10.54 8.07
N ARG A 46 3.35 -10.36 6.92
CA ARG A 46 4.01 -11.45 6.21
C ARG A 46 5.08 -12.13 7.06
N ARG A 47 5.95 -11.36 7.72
CA ARG A 47 7.00 -11.92 8.60
C ARG A 47 6.42 -12.71 9.76
N LEU A 48 5.32 -12.23 10.36
CA LEU A 48 4.62 -12.95 11.42
C LEU A 48 4.06 -14.28 10.92
N ALA A 49 3.39 -14.29 9.77
CA ALA A 49 2.85 -15.52 9.18
C ALA A 49 3.95 -16.52 8.78
N VAL A 50 5.07 -16.06 8.22
CA VAL A 50 6.23 -16.93 7.90
C VAL A 50 6.82 -17.53 9.16
N ALA A 51 7.03 -16.73 10.21
CA ALA A 51 7.59 -17.21 11.47
C ALA A 51 6.72 -18.32 12.10
N GLU A 52 5.40 -18.18 12.08
CA GLU A 52 4.51 -19.24 12.56
C GLU A 52 4.46 -20.47 11.64
N SER A 53 4.64 -20.29 10.33
CA SER A 53 4.69 -21.43 9.39
C SER A 53 5.88 -22.37 9.64
N GLU A 54 6.97 -21.82 10.18
CA GLU A 54 8.22 -22.52 10.49
C GLU A 54 8.29 -22.98 11.95
N SER A 55 7.33 -22.57 12.79
CA SER A 55 7.35 -22.82 14.23
C SER A 55 6.60 -24.09 14.63
N GLU A 56 7.17 -24.81 15.61
CA GLU A 56 6.51 -25.89 16.33
C GLU A 56 5.75 -25.37 17.58
N SER A 57 5.28 -24.12 17.54
CA SER A 57 4.54 -23.45 18.63
C SER A 57 3.38 -24.28 19.17
N GLU A 58 3.16 -24.19 20.48
CA GLU A 58 1.96 -24.70 21.16
C GLU A 58 0.68 -24.13 20.51
N SER A 59 -0.39 -24.93 20.51
CA SER A 59 -1.66 -24.56 19.85
C SER A 59 -2.28 -23.27 20.39
N SER A 60 -2.10 -22.97 21.69
CA SER A 60 -2.57 -21.73 22.31
C SER A 60 -1.87 -20.49 21.76
N HIS A 61 -0.52 -20.52 21.68
CA HIS A 61 0.26 -19.42 21.12
C HIS A 61 -0.10 -19.15 19.66
N ARG A 62 -0.26 -20.23 18.88
CA ARG A 62 -0.68 -20.14 17.49
C ARG A 62 -2.05 -19.47 17.35
N CYS A 63 -3.01 -19.85 18.18
CA CYS A 63 -4.33 -19.23 18.19
C CYS A 63 -4.24 -17.71 18.44
N ASP A 64 -3.42 -17.30 19.41
CA ASP A 64 -3.19 -15.87 19.70
C ASP A 64 -2.62 -15.13 18.48
N VAL A 65 -1.67 -15.74 17.76
CA VAL A 65 -1.09 -15.14 16.55
C VAL A 65 -2.12 -15.02 15.42
N VAL A 66 -2.95 -16.05 15.22
CA VAL A 66 -4.02 -16.02 14.20
C VAL A 66 -5.05 -14.93 14.52
N VAL A 67 -5.42 -14.77 15.79
CA VAL A 67 -6.31 -13.70 16.25
C VAL A 67 -5.70 -12.32 16.03
N GLU A 68 -4.40 -12.15 16.33
CA GLU A 68 -3.69 -10.89 16.09
C GLU A 68 -3.59 -10.56 14.60
N LEU A 69 -3.25 -11.54 13.75
CA LEU A 69 -3.24 -11.37 12.30
C LEU A 69 -4.62 -10.93 11.79
N ARG A 70 -5.69 -11.60 12.23
CA ARG A 70 -7.07 -11.25 11.86
C ARG A 70 -7.39 -9.81 12.20
N ARG A 71 -7.18 -9.41 13.46
CA ARG A 71 -7.46 -8.04 13.91
C ARG A 71 -6.72 -6.99 13.08
N ARG A 72 -5.45 -7.25 12.76
CA ARG A 72 -4.63 -6.32 11.97
C ARG A 72 -5.10 -6.26 10.51
N PHE A 73 -5.51 -7.39 9.91
CA PHE A 73 -6.09 -7.40 8.57
C PHE A 73 -7.48 -6.74 8.50
N GLU A 74 -8.31 -6.88 9.54
CA GLU A 74 -9.58 -6.16 9.66
C GLU A 74 -9.36 -4.65 9.68
N PHE A 75 -8.40 -4.19 10.49
CA PHE A 75 -8.00 -2.79 10.51
C PHE A 75 -7.43 -2.34 9.16
N LEU A 76 -6.58 -3.16 8.54
CA LEU A 76 -5.98 -2.86 7.24
C LEU A 76 -7.03 -2.72 6.13
N LYS A 77 -8.02 -3.63 6.06
CA LYS A 77 -9.12 -3.56 5.10
C LYS A 77 -9.91 -2.26 5.26
N LEU A 78 -10.22 -1.88 6.50
CA LEU A 78 -10.92 -0.63 6.78
C LEU A 78 -10.11 0.59 6.34
N VAL A 79 -8.83 0.60 6.64
CA VAL A 79 -7.91 1.70 6.32
C VAL A 79 -7.71 1.83 4.80
N CYS A 80 -7.53 0.72 4.09
CA CYS A 80 -7.49 0.71 2.61
C CYS A 80 -8.80 1.22 2.01
N LYS A 81 -9.97 0.82 2.54
CA LYS A 81 -11.27 1.31 2.07
C LYS A 81 -11.40 2.83 2.17
N TYR A 82 -10.96 3.42 3.28
CA TYR A 82 -11.01 4.88 3.45
C TYR A 82 -10.00 5.61 2.55
N HIS A 83 -8.85 5.01 2.31
CA HIS A 83 -7.84 5.53 1.38
C HIS A 83 -8.37 5.59 -0.05
N CYS A 84 -8.87 4.47 -0.57
CA CYS A 84 -9.45 4.40 -1.91
C CYS A 84 -10.62 5.39 -2.05
N ALA A 85 -11.51 5.48 -1.06
CA ALA A 85 -12.60 6.44 -1.06
C ALA A 85 -12.12 7.91 -1.08
N ALA A 86 -11.06 8.23 -0.33
CA ALA A 86 -10.48 9.57 -0.35
C ALA A 86 -9.84 9.90 -1.69
N GLU A 87 -9.27 8.91 -2.37
CA GLU A 87 -8.69 9.11 -3.70
C GLU A 87 -9.78 9.27 -4.75
N ASP A 88 -10.74 8.35 -4.80
CA ASP A 88 -11.85 8.38 -5.75
C ASP A 88 -12.64 9.69 -5.64
N GLU A 89 -13.07 10.07 -4.43
CA GLU A 89 -13.98 11.21 -4.21
C GLU A 89 -13.29 12.57 -4.11
N ILE A 90 -11.95 12.61 -4.00
CA ILE A 90 -11.23 13.89 -3.82
C ILE A 90 -10.10 14.05 -4.83
N ILE A 91 -9.16 13.10 -4.85
CA ILE A 91 -7.93 13.22 -5.66
C ILE A 91 -8.24 13.01 -7.14
N PHE A 92 -8.84 11.87 -7.48
CA PHE A 92 -9.11 11.49 -8.86
C PHE A 92 -10.21 12.33 -9.49
N LEU A 93 -11.24 12.75 -8.74
CA LEU A 93 -12.20 13.74 -9.22
C LEU A 93 -11.54 15.07 -9.59
N ALA A 94 -10.58 15.56 -8.79
CA ALA A 94 -9.84 16.78 -9.12
C ALA A 94 -8.94 16.61 -10.36
N LEU A 95 -8.39 15.41 -10.57
CA LEU A 95 -7.57 15.08 -11.74
C LEU A 95 -8.38 14.86 -13.02
N ASP A 96 -9.60 14.33 -12.94
CA ASP A 96 -10.43 14.01 -14.11
C ASP A 96 -10.85 15.27 -14.91
N VAL A 97 -10.87 16.44 -14.25
CA VAL A 97 -11.01 17.75 -14.90
C VAL A 97 -9.90 18.02 -15.92
N HIS A 98 -8.70 17.49 -15.68
CA HIS A 98 -7.49 17.74 -16.47
C HIS A 98 -7.13 16.58 -17.39
N VAL A 99 -7.45 15.34 -17.01
CA VAL A 99 -7.16 14.13 -17.79
C VAL A 99 -8.39 13.21 -17.80
N LYS A 100 -9.03 13.11 -18.98
CA LYS A 100 -10.26 12.33 -19.13
C LYS A 100 -10.04 10.85 -18.82
N ASN A 101 -10.97 10.26 -18.05
CA ASN A 101 -11.06 8.83 -17.72
C ASN A 101 -10.02 8.32 -16.72
N VAL A 102 -9.30 9.22 -16.03
CA VAL A 102 -8.39 8.81 -14.96
C VAL A 102 -9.18 8.25 -13.79
N ALA A 103 -10.23 8.94 -13.34
CA ALA A 103 -11.03 8.49 -12.20
C ALA A 103 -11.62 7.10 -12.42
N CYS A 104 -12.25 6.86 -13.57
CA CYS A 104 -12.87 5.56 -13.89
C CYS A 104 -11.85 4.40 -13.89
N THR A 105 -10.63 4.63 -14.37
CA THR A 105 -9.60 3.58 -14.45
C THR A 105 -9.11 3.17 -13.06
N TYR A 106 -8.85 4.14 -12.19
CA TYR A 106 -8.33 3.87 -10.85
C TYR A 106 -9.40 3.29 -9.90
N SER A 107 -10.65 3.77 -9.97
CA SER A 107 -11.73 3.23 -9.14
C SER A 107 -12.02 1.74 -9.43
N LEU A 108 -11.85 1.29 -10.68
CA LEU A 108 -11.97 -0.13 -11.02
C LEU A 108 -10.85 -1.00 -10.43
N GLU A 109 -9.63 -0.45 -10.29
CA GLU A 109 -8.54 -1.16 -9.61
C GLU A 109 -8.82 -1.31 -8.10
N HIS A 110 -9.45 -0.32 -7.47
CA HIS A 110 -9.84 -0.38 -6.05
C HIS A 110 -10.84 -1.51 -5.74
N GLU A 111 -11.82 -1.75 -6.61
CA GLU A 111 -12.80 -2.85 -6.42
C GLU A 111 -12.12 -4.23 -6.41
N SER A 112 -10.95 -4.38 -7.03
CA SER A 112 -10.24 -5.67 -7.09
C SER A 112 -9.51 -6.04 -5.80
N VAL A 113 -9.22 -5.08 -4.92
CA VAL A 113 -8.45 -5.28 -3.69
C VAL A 113 -9.28 -5.99 -2.60
N ASP A 114 -10.60 -5.79 -2.59
CA ASP A 114 -11.49 -6.38 -1.58
C ASP A 114 -11.46 -7.93 -1.60
N GLY A 115 -11.42 -8.53 -2.79
CA GLY A 115 -11.38 -9.99 -2.94
C GLY A 115 -10.09 -10.63 -2.40
N LEU A 116 -8.98 -9.87 -2.37
CA LEU A 116 -7.71 -10.36 -1.81
C LEU A 116 -7.78 -10.45 -0.28
N PHE A 117 -8.48 -9.52 0.38
CA PHE A 117 -8.72 -9.61 1.82
C PHE A 117 -9.60 -10.81 2.18
N ASP A 118 -10.61 -11.10 1.36
CA ASP A 118 -11.52 -12.23 1.62
C ASP A 118 -10.77 -13.57 1.57
N SER A 119 -9.79 -13.71 0.67
CA SER A 119 -8.89 -14.87 0.61
C SER A 119 -8.06 -15.03 1.89
N ILE A 120 -7.58 -13.92 2.45
CA ILE A 120 -6.82 -13.91 3.71
C ILE A 120 -7.72 -14.31 4.89
N PHE A 121 -8.92 -13.74 4.99
CA PHE A 121 -9.85 -14.08 6.07
C PHE A 121 -10.26 -15.55 6.01
N HIS A 122 -10.48 -16.10 4.81
CA HIS A 122 -10.73 -17.52 4.65
C HIS A 122 -9.59 -18.39 5.18
N CYS A 123 -8.34 -18.05 4.86
CA CYS A 123 -7.18 -18.77 5.39
C CYS A 123 -7.10 -18.69 6.93
N LEU A 124 -7.41 -17.51 7.50
CA LEU A 124 -7.42 -17.30 8.95
C LEU A 124 -8.56 -18.09 9.63
N ASP A 125 -9.73 -18.19 9.01
CA ASP A 125 -10.85 -19.01 9.51
C ASP A 125 -10.44 -20.50 9.55
N LEU A 126 -9.83 -21.01 8.47
CA LEU A 126 -9.37 -22.40 8.40
C LEU A 126 -8.31 -22.75 9.45
N LEU A 127 -7.47 -21.78 9.82
CA LEU A 127 -6.46 -21.91 10.88
C LEU A 127 -7.08 -21.97 12.30
N LEU A 128 -8.29 -21.45 12.48
CA LEU A 128 -9.03 -21.52 13.75
C LEU A 128 -9.87 -22.81 13.88
N GLU A 129 -10.17 -23.49 12.77
CA GLU A 129 -11.01 -24.69 12.72
C GLU A 129 -10.31 -26.01 13.15
N ASP A 130 -9.12 -25.94 13.79
CA ASP A 130 -8.35 -27.08 14.34
C ASP A 130 -8.18 -28.27 13.38
N ASN A 131 -7.59 -27.99 12.21
CA ASN A 131 -7.35 -28.98 11.16
C ASN A 131 -5.96 -29.61 11.23
N ASN A 132 -5.84 -30.89 10.86
CA ASN A 132 -4.61 -31.69 10.94
C ASN A 132 -3.43 -31.22 10.05
N ASN A 133 -3.57 -30.14 9.27
CA ASN A 133 -2.54 -29.70 8.32
C ASN A 133 -2.26 -28.18 8.38
N ILE A 134 -1.85 -27.75 9.57
CA ILE A 134 -1.64 -26.34 9.91
C ILE A 134 -0.48 -25.72 9.13
N SER A 135 0.60 -26.48 8.86
CA SER A 135 1.73 -25.97 8.09
C SER A 135 1.33 -25.58 6.66
N ASN A 136 0.53 -26.42 5.99
CA ASN A 136 0.01 -26.08 4.66
C ASN A 136 -0.91 -24.86 4.69
N GLN A 137 -1.73 -24.70 5.74
CA GLN A 137 -2.63 -23.54 5.89
C GLN A 137 -1.85 -22.23 6.13
N PHE A 138 -0.78 -22.25 6.91
CA PHE A 138 0.08 -21.08 7.06
C PHE A 138 0.84 -20.74 5.78
N GLN A 139 1.28 -21.73 5.01
CA GLN A 139 1.89 -21.47 3.70
C GLN A 139 0.90 -20.83 2.72
N GLU A 140 -0.35 -21.28 2.72
CA GLU A 140 -1.43 -20.68 1.94
C GLU A 140 -1.69 -19.23 2.39
N LEU A 141 -1.78 -18.98 3.69
CA LEU A 141 -1.89 -17.64 4.25
C LEU A 141 -0.73 -16.75 3.80
N VAL A 142 0.51 -17.22 3.87
CA VAL A 142 1.70 -16.48 3.39
C VAL A 142 1.58 -16.15 1.90
N CYS A 143 1.08 -17.08 1.08
CA CYS A 143 0.83 -16.85 -0.34
C CYS A 143 -0.22 -15.75 -0.58
N CYS A 144 -1.33 -15.79 0.16
CA CYS A 144 -2.36 -14.75 0.10
C CYS A 144 -1.81 -13.37 0.51
N ILE A 145 -1.01 -13.32 1.59
CA ILE A 145 -0.37 -12.07 2.05
C ILE A 145 0.61 -11.54 1.01
N CYS A 146 1.42 -12.41 0.37
CA CYS A 146 2.31 -12.01 -0.72
C CYS A 146 1.54 -11.44 -1.93
N THR A 147 0.38 -12.02 -2.23
CA THR A 147 -0.47 -11.59 -3.35
C THR A 147 -1.03 -10.19 -3.09
N ILE A 148 -1.66 -9.97 -1.93
CA ILE A 148 -2.18 -8.64 -1.57
C ILE A 148 -1.06 -7.60 -1.45
N GLN A 149 0.10 -7.99 -0.88
CA GLN A 149 1.24 -7.10 -0.77
C GLN A 149 1.74 -6.66 -2.14
N THR A 150 1.85 -7.58 -3.09
CA THR A 150 2.29 -7.26 -4.46
C THR A 150 1.30 -6.35 -5.16
N SER A 151 0.01 -6.69 -5.08
CA SER A 151 -1.07 -5.89 -5.69
C SER A 151 -1.09 -4.45 -5.15
N ILE A 152 -1.10 -4.28 -3.82
CA ILE A 152 -1.11 -2.95 -3.17
C ILE A 152 0.17 -2.17 -3.49
N CYS A 153 1.35 -2.81 -3.44
CA CYS A 153 2.60 -2.12 -3.75
C CYS A 153 2.65 -1.62 -5.20
N GLN A 154 2.18 -2.42 -6.15
CA GLN A 154 2.13 -2.05 -7.57
C GLN A 154 1.13 -0.92 -7.81
N HIS A 155 -0.05 -1.01 -7.21
CA HIS A 155 -1.07 0.02 -7.29
C HIS A 155 -0.55 1.37 -6.76
N MET A 156 -0.02 1.39 -5.54
CA MET A 156 0.55 2.62 -4.95
C MET A 156 1.76 3.16 -5.72
N LEU A 157 2.56 2.30 -6.35
CA LEU A 157 3.67 2.77 -7.20
C LEU A 157 3.14 3.51 -8.43
N LYS A 158 2.09 2.99 -9.09
CA LYS A 158 1.43 3.69 -10.21
C LYS A 158 0.87 5.03 -9.76
N GLU A 159 0.27 5.11 -8.59
CA GLU A 159 -0.25 6.38 -8.04
C GLU A 159 0.87 7.36 -7.77
N GLU A 160 1.92 6.94 -7.08
CA GLU A 160 3.08 7.79 -6.78
C GLU A 160 3.76 8.30 -8.06
N GLU A 161 3.86 7.47 -9.10
CA GLU A 161 4.43 7.88 -10.38
C GLU A 161 3.48 8.81 -11.17
N GLN A 162 2.20 8.48 -11.27
CA GLN A 162 1.28 9.20 -12.16
C GLN A 162 0.66 10.42 -11.45
N VAL A 163 0.09 10.25 -10.25
CA VAL A 163 -0.60 11.31 -9.50
C VAL A 163 0.37 12.41 -9.07
N ALA A 164 1.56 12.07 -8.57
CA ALA A 164 2.53 13.08 -8.14
C ALA A 164 3.00 13.93 -9.32
N ILE A 165 3.23 13.33 -10.49
CA ILE A 165 3.59 14.05 -11.71
C ILE A 165 2.45 14.97 -12.16
N TYR A 166 1.20 14.48 -12.21
CA TYR A 166 0.07 15.30 -12.64
C TYR A 166 -0.23 16.45 -11.69
N PHE A 167 -0.14 16.26 -10.36
CA PHE A 167 -0.41 17.33 -9.40
C PHE A 167 0.68 18.42 -9.43
N ILE A 168 1.94 18.06 -9.69
CA ILE A 168 3.02 19.01 -9.95
C ILE A 168 2.74 19.81 -11.22
N ILE A 169 2.30 19.15 -12.30
CA ILE A 169 1.97 19.82 -13.57
C ILE A 169 0.76 20.77 -13.40
N VAL A 170 -0.29 20.36 -12.70
CA VAL A 170 -1.50 21.18 -12.49
C VAL A 170 -1.24 22.37 -11.55
N LYS A 171 -0.38 22.24 -10.53
CA LYS A 171 0.06 23.39 -9.71
C LYS A 171 1.06 24.31 -10.40
N ALA A 172 1.79 23.81 -11.40
CA ALA A 172 2.72 24.60 -12.20
C ALA A 172 2.05 25.25 -13.43
N ALA A 173 0.82 24.89 -13.76
CA ALA A 173 0.04 25.55 -14.80
C ALA A 173 -0.41 26.95 -14.30
N PRO A 174 -0.10 28.03 -15.03
CA PRO A 174 -0.34 29.42 -14.62
C PRO A 174 -1.82 29.81 -14.51
#